data_AF-A0A8S9JW60-F1
#
_entry.id   AF-A0A8S9JW60-F1
#
_cell.length_a   1.000
_cell.length_b   1.000
_cell.length_c   1.000
_cell.angle_alpha   90.00
_cell.angle_beta   90.00
_cell.angle_gamma   90.00
#
_symmetry.space_group_name_H-M   'P 1'
#
loop_
_entity.id
_entity.type
_entity.pdbx_description
1 polymer ?
#
loop_
_entity_poly.entity_id
_entity_poly.type
_entity_poly.pdbx_seq_one_letter_code
_entity_poly.pdbx_strand_id
1 'polypeptide(L)'
;MSAKKAAPKKAAPSENDDEVQFIKSNKRQAATALASSSKKKSRASGSTPRVSPTSSNDPATVLANLNTKVFPLTPVILPEGDSLASIQLIQGDLLQLFHLGERMGEHASLKADLAELTFQLREEKNNVLSKEKEIKALKLRVRNQDVAGALAAAENLSLREQLEQREEEVCDLRCAAETFDAEKTMATDSWDLEGALKQYNMVKISEAEFQGLPAPTFEGELSIPSGAETEKTPEPVTDDPPAS
;
A
#
# COMPACT_ATOMS: atom_id res chain seq x y z
N MET A 1 -19.82 -12.62 62.30
CA MET A 1 -18.45 -12.92 61.86
C MET A 1 -18.34 -12.55 60.39
N SER A 2 -18.02 -11.29 60.08
CA SER A 2 -16.67 -10.80 59.73
C SER A 2 -16.03 -11.52 58.55
N ALA A 3 -16.09 -10.90 57.37
CA ALA A 3 -14.93 -10.68 56.49
C ALA A 3 -15.30 -9.69 55.37
N LYS A 4 -15.01 -8.40 55.59
CA LYS A 4 -14.75 -7.43 54.53
C LYS A 4 -13.40 -7.78 53.92
N LYS A 5 -13.30 -7.93 52.59
CA LYS A 5 -11.99 -7.95 51.91
C LYS A 5 -12.00 -7.00 50.71
N ALA A 6 -11.00 -6.15 50.70
CA ALA A 6 -10.90 -4.90 49.96
C ALA A 6 -10.44 -5.09 48.50
N ALA A 7 -10.80 -4.09 47.68
CA ALA A 7 -10.34 -3.90 46.32
C ALA A 7 -8.82 -3.62 46.24
N PRO A 8 -8.11 -4.10 45.21
CA PRO A 8 -6.76 -3.65 44.93
C PRO A 8 -6.76 -2.30 44.22
N LYS A 9 -5.90 -1.42 44.69
CA LYS A 9 -5.66 -0.05 44.22
C LYS A 9 -5.12 -0.03 42.79
N LYS A 10 -5.57 0.98 42.02
CA LYS A 10 -4.89 1.52 40.83
C LYS A 10 -3.42 1.80 41.14
N ALA A 11 -2.53 1.23 40.36
CA ALA A 11 -1.17 1.72 40.16
C ALA A 11 -1.04 2.14 38.69
N ALA A 12 -0.61 3.37 38.47
CA ALA A 12 -0.16 3.85 37.17
C ALA A 12 1.36 3.62 37.07
N PRO A 13 1.87 3.10 35.94
CA PRO A 13 3.24 3.33 35.48
C PRO A 13 3.18 4.20 34.21
N SER A 14 3.70 5.43 34.30
CA SER A 14 5.03 5.83 33.83
C SER A 14 5.11 6.00 32.31
N GLU A 15 5.18 7.27 31.94
CA GLU A 15 5.49 7.80 30.63
C GLU A 15 6.95 7.46 30.25
N ASN A 16 7.14 6.98 29.01
CA ASN A 16 8.37 6.48 28.37
C ASN A 16 8.77 5.03 28.70
N ASP A 17 8.47 4.11 27.78
CA ASP A 17 9.55 3.39 27.11
C ASP A 17 9.09 2.84 25.75
N ASP A 18 9.83 3.22 24.73
CA ASP A 18 9.67 2.84 23.33
C ASP A 18 10.39 1.50 23.15
N GLU A 19 9.75 0.39 23.54
CA GLU A 19 10.33 -0.94 23.35
C GLU A 19 9.35 -1.84 22.58
N VAL A 20 9.38 -1.69 21.26
CA VAL A 20 8.72 -2.60 20.32
C VAL A 20 9.41 -3.96 20.40
N GLN A 21 8.79 -4.92 21.09
CA GLN A 21 9.27 -6.30 21.16
C GLN A 21 9.20 -6.94 19.76
N PHE A 22 10.35 -7.02 19.08
CA PHE A 22 10.48 -7.79 17.84
C PHE A 22 10.41 -9.29 18.16
N ILE A 23 9.27 -9.90 17.90
CA ILE A 23 9.16 -11.36 17.84
C ILE A 23 10.00 -11.83 16.65
N LYS A 24 11.20 -12.32 16.96
CA LYS A 24 12.15 -12.93 16.05
C LYS A 24 11.59 -14.28 15.56
N SER A 25 10.84 -14.27 14.46
CA SER A 25 10.46 -15.48 13.74
C SER A 25 11.58 -15.89 12.78
N ASN A 26 12.12 -17.09 13.01
CA ASN A 26 13.16 -17.73 12.24
C ASN A 26 12.51 -18.82 11.37
N LYS A 27 12.50 -18.68 10.04
CA LYS A 27 12.44 -19.85 9.14
C LYS A 27 12.87 -19.53 7.71
N ARG A 28 14.11 -19.94 7.43
CA ARG A 28 14.68 -20.58 6.22
C ARG A 28 14.24 -20.13 4.81
N GLN A 29 15.31 -19.88 4.05
CA GLN A 29 15.47 -19.64 2.61
C GLN A 29 14.64 -20.55 1.68
N ALA A 30 14.16 -19.95 0.59
CA ALA A 30 14.14 -20.59 -0.73
C ALA A 30 14.49 -19.52 -1.77
N ALA A 31 15.59 -19.75 -2.48
CA ALA A 31 16.04 -18.96 -3.60
C ALA A 31 15.19 -19.29 -4.83
N THR A 32 14.71 -18.27 -5.54
CA THR A 32 14.41 -18.40 -6.97
C THR A 32 14.69 -17.07 -7.64
N ALA A 33 15.74 -17.08 -8.45
CA ALA A 33 16.07 -16.00 -9.36
C ALA A 33 15.05 -15.99 -10.50
N LEU A 34 14.51 -14.82 -10.84
CA LEU A 34 13.95 -14.60 -12.17
C LEU A 34 14.28 -13.19 -12.64
N ALA A 35 14.84 -13.17 -13.84
CA ALA A 35 15.55 -12.08 -14.45
C ALA A 35 14.63 -10.97 -14.95
N SER A 36 15.12 -9.75 -14.77
CA SER A 36 14.62 -8.52 -15.38
C SER A 36 14.88 -8.52 -16.89
N SER A 37 13.85 -8.23 -17.70
CA SER A 37 14.06 -7.73 -19.06
C SER A 37 12.92 -6.79 -19.49
N SER A 38 13.20 -5.49 -19.51
CA SER A 38 12.33 -4.48 -20.13
C SER A 38 13.09 -3.81 -21.27
N LYS A 39 12.77 -4.20 -22.50
CA LYS A 39 13.21 -3.52 -23.72
C LYS A 39 12.41 -2.22 -23.87
N LYS A 40 13.05 -1.07 -23.68
CA LYS A 40 12.55 0.23 -24.16
C LYS A 40 13.56 0.80 -25.15
N LYS A 41 13.17 0.77 -26.43
CA LYS A 41 13.86 1.35 -27.57
C LYS A 41 13.33 2.76 -27.75
N SER A 42 14.16 3.76 -27.49
CA SER A 42 13.95 5.14 -27.95
C SER A 42 15.31 5.70 -28.38
N ARG A 43 15.53 5.80 -29.69
CA ARG A 43 16.72 6.43 -30.26
C ARG A 43 16.28 7.31 -31.42
N ALA A 44 16.11 8.60 -31.14
CA ALA A 44 16.19 9.69 -32.11
C ALA A 44 16.38 10.99 -31.33
N SER A 45 17.52 11.63 -31.52
CA SER A 45 17.63 13.07 -31.78
C SER A 45 19.10 13.42 -31.89
N GLY A 46 19.46 13.92 -33.06
CA GLY A 46 20.79 14.38 -33.38
C GLY A 46 21.19 15.59 -32.53
N SER A 47 22.47 15.66 -32.21
CA SER A 47 23.14 16.93 -31.94
C SER A 47 24.40 16.98 -32.79
N THR A 48 24.54 18.09 -33.49
CA THR A 48 25.66 18.44 -34.34
C THR A 48 26.94 18.59 -33.51
N PRO A 49 28.12 18.25 -34.06
CA PRO A 49 29.39 18.57 -33.41
C PRO A 49 29.60 20.08 -33.45
N ARG A 50 29.33 20.75 -32.34
CA ARG A 50 29.74 22.14 -32.13
C ARG A 50 31.24 22.12 -31.87
N VAL A 51 31.99 22.73 -32.78
CA VAL A 51 33.43 22.96 -32.68
C VAL A 51 33.71 23.70 -31.36
N SER A 52 34.29 23.00 -30.39
CA SER A 52 34.93 23.63 -29.25
C SER A 52 36.29 24.17 -29.71
N PRO A 53 36.66 25.41 -29.36
CA PRO A 53 38.04 25.84 -29.50
C PRO A 53 38.88 24.96 -28.58
N THR A 54 39.88 24.31 -29.17
CA THR A 54 40.90 23.53 -28.46
C THR A 54 41.70 24.48 -27.57
N SER A 55 41.20 24.76 -26.37
CA SER A 55 42.01 25.29 -25.27
C SER A 55 42.65 24.09 -24.59
N SER A 56 43.94 23.89 -24.84
CA SER A 56 44.79 22.90 -24.16
C SER A 56 44.68 23.09 -22.65
N ASN A 57 43.97 22.18 -21.97
CA ASN A 57 43.88 22.11 -20.51
C ASN A 57 45.04 21.27 -19.92
N ASP A 58 46.20 21.22 -20.57
CA ASP A 58 47.38 20.59 -19.98
C ASP A 58 47.87 21.50 -18.83
N PRO A 59 47.77 21.05 -17.55
CA PRO A 59 48.16 21.85 -16.41
C PRO A 59 49.63 22.30 -16.48
N ALA A 60 50.50 21.53 -17.16
CA ALA A 60 51.89 21.92 -17.38
C ALA A 60 52.01 23.13 -18.30
N THR A 61 51.24 23.19 -19.39
CA THR A 61 51.19 24.36 -20.28
C THR A 61 50.56 25.58 -19.62
N VAL A 62 49.54 25.40 -18.78
CA VAL A 62 48.91 26.48 -18.01
C VAL A 62 49.90 27.05 -16.98
N LEU A 63 50.61 26.18 -16.25
CA LEU A 63 51.67 26.60 -15.32
C LEU A 63 52.81 27.30 -16.05
N ALA A 64 53.27 26.78 -17.18
CA ALA A 64 54.36 27.38 -17.97
C ALA A 64 53.96 28.77 -18.51
N ASN A 65 52.71 28.95 -18.95
CA ASN A 65 52.19 30.23 -19.43
C ASN A 65 51.95 31.23 -18.29
N LEU A 66 51.54 30.75 -17.11
CA LEU A 66 51.48 31.58 -15.91
C LEU A 66 52.87 32.03 -15.50
N ASN A 67 53.85 31.12 -15.52
CA ASN A 67 55.22 31.44 -15.11
C ASN A 67 55.84 32.50 -16.01
N THR A 68 55.64 32.43 -17.33
CA THR A 68 56.16 33.45 -18.27
C THR A 68 55.44 34.79 -18.20
N LYS A 69 54.21 34.84 -17.67
CA LYS A 69 53.43 36.08 -17.49
C LYS A 69 53.61 36.71 -16.11
N VAL A 70 53.83 35.89 -15.07
CA VAL A 70 54.02 36.34 -13.68
C VAL A 70 55.49 36.66 -13.41
N PHE A 71 56.42 35.93 -14.04
CA PHE A 71 57.85 36.17 -13.96
C PHE A 71 58.44 36.19 -15.38
N PRO A 72 58.59 37.37 -16.00
CA PRO A 72 59.26 37.45 -17.30
C PRO A 72 60.67 36.83 -17.18
N LEU A 73 60.91 35.75 -17.94
CA LEU A 73 62.22 35.10 -18.04
C LEU A 73 63.28 35.99 -18.72
N THR A 74 62.84 37.11 -19.30
CA THR A 74 63.70 38.13 -19.86
C THR A 74 64.17 39.05 -18.73
N PRO A 75 65.49 39.13 -18.43
CA PRO A 75 65.99 40.14 -17.51
C PRO A 75 65.52 41.52 -18.00
N VAL A 76 64.95 42.33 -17.11
CA VAL A 76 64.55 43.71 -17.41
C VAL A 76 65.81 44.46 -17.81
N ILE A 77 65.98 44.70 -19.13
CA ILE A 77 67.06 45.52 -19.65
C ILE A 77 66.70 46.97 -19.33
N LEU A 78 67.35 47.51 -18.29
CA LEU A 78 67.27 48.92 -17.98
C LEU A 78 67.89 49.72 -19.14
N PRO A 79 67.31 50.85 -19.56
CA PRO A 79 67.86 51.67 -20.64
C PRO A 79 69.29 52.10 -20.27
N GLU A 80 70.26 51.60 -21.02
CA GLU A 80 71.68 51.85 -20.79
C GLU A 80 72.04 53.23 -21.32
N GLY A 81 72.16 54.20 -20.41
CA GLY A 81 72.59 55.56 -20.74
C GLY A 81 72.03 56.67 -19.85
N ASP A 82 70.82 56.49 -19.30
CA ASP A 82 70.18 57.49 -18.43
C ASP A 82 69.60 56.86 -17.17
N SER A 83 70.32 57.03 -16.05
CA SER A 83 69.89 56.58 -14.72
C SER A 83 68.50 57.11 -14.34
N LEU A 84 68.17 58.32 -14.82
CA LEU A 84 66.86 58.94 -14.61
C LEU A 84 65.72 58.17 -15.29
N ALA A 85 65.91 57.71 -16.52
CA ALA A 85 64.91 56.95 -17.27
C ALA A 85 64.64 55.58 -16.63
N SER A 86 65.71 54.94 -16.12
CA SER A 86 65.62 53.70 -15.36
C SER A 86 64.83 53.86 -14.05
N ILE A 87 65.08 54.96 -13.32
CA ILE A 87 64.35 55.27 -12.07
C ILE A 87 62.87 55.56 -12.34
N GLN A 88 62.56 56.31 -13.40
CA GLN A 88 61.17 56.62 -13.78
C GLN A 88 60.39 55.36 -14.19
N LEU A 89 61.02 54.45 -14.94
CA LEU A 89 60.42 53.16 -15.32
C LEU A 89 60.08 52.32 -14.09
N ILE A 90 61.04 52.15 -13.18
CA ILE A 90 60.84 51.39 -11.93
C ILE A 90 59.75 52.03 -11.07
N GLN A 91 59.70 53.36 -10.98
CA GLN A 91 58.64 54.07 -10.26
C GLN A 91 57.26 53.85 -10.90
N GLY A 92 57.16 53.86 -12.23
CA GLY A 92 55.93 53.58 -12.96
C GLY A 92 55.41 52.17 -12.71
N ASP A 93 56.28 51.16 -12.76
CA ASP A 93 55.93 49.76 -12.52
C ASP A 93 55.52 49.51 -11.06
N LEU A 94 56.23 50.12 -10.09
CA LEU A 94 55.85 50.04 -8.67
C LEU A 94 54.48 50.66 -8.40
N LEU A 95 54.16 51.79 -9.05
CA LEU A 95 52.85 52.43 -8.93
C LEU A 95 51.74 51.58 -9.57
N GLN A 96 51.99 50.94 -10.72
CA GLN A 96 51.04 50.01 -11.31
C GLN A 96 50.78 48.80 -10.42
N LEU A 97 51.82 48.25 -9.79
CA LEU A 97 51.68 47.13 -8.85
C LEU A 97 50.91 47.53 -7.59
N PHE A 98 51.14 48.74 -7.08
CA PHE A 98 50.40 49.31 -5.96
C PHE A 98 48.90 49.44 -6.29
N HIS A 99 48.55 50.05 -7.42
CA HIS A 99 47.15 50.18 -7.84
C HIS A 99 46.51 48.83 -8.19
N LEU A 100 47.26 47.87 -8.72
CA LEU A 100 46.76 46.50 -8.91
C LEU A 100 46.48 45.82 -7.56
N GLY A 101 47.36 46.00 -6.57
CA GLY A 101 47.15 45.55 -5.19
C GLY A 101 45.94 46.20 -4.52
N GLU A 102 45.72 47.50 -4.74
CA GLU A 102 44.54 48.25 -4.26
C GLU A 102 43.24 47.75 -4.90
N ARG A 103 43.23 47.51 -6.22
CA ARG A 103 42.08 46.94 -6.94
C ARG A 103 41.80 45.49 -6.56
N MET A 104 42.82 44.73 -6.15
CA MET A 104 42.58 43.45 -5.46
C MET A 104 42.03 43.69 -4.05
N GLY A 105 42.45 44.75 -3.35
CA GLY A 105 41.88 45.18 -2.08
C GLY A 105 40.38 45.55 -2.13
N GLU A 106 39.85 45.94 -3.30
CA GLU A 106 38.43 46.09 -3.60
C GLU A 106 37.68 44.73 -3.67
N HIS A 107 38.07 43.78 -2.84
CA HIS A 107 37.40 42.50 -2.59
C HIS A 107 36.06 42.63 -1.84
N ALA A 108 35.51 43.84 -1.69
CA ALA A 108 34.23 44.04 -1.00
C ALA A 108 33.09 43.24 -1.65
N SER A 109 33.06 43.18 -2.99
CA SER A 109 32.12 42.34 -3.74
C SER A 109 32.34 40.85 -3.48
N LEU A 110 33.58 40.36 -3.62
CA LEU A 110 33.91 38.95 -3.38
C LEU A 110 33.58 38.50 -1.95
N LYS A 111 33.82 39.37 -0.96
CA LYS A 111 33.53 39.10 0.45
C LYS A 111 32.02 39.06 0.72
N ALA A 112 31.25 39.93 0.06
CA ALA A 112 29.79 39.89 0.12
C ALA A 112 29.25 38.59 -0.49
N ASP A 113 29.76 38.19 -1.66
CA ASP A 113 29.37 36.94 -2.32
C ASP A 113 29.67 35.71 -1.45
N LEU A 114 30.83 35.68 -0.78
CA LEU A 114 31.18 34.60 0.13
C LEU A 114 30.24 34.53 1.34
N ALA A 115 29.88 35.68 1.90
CA ALA A 115 28.92 35.76 3.00
C ALA A 115 27.53 35.27 2.58
N GLU A 116 27.07 35.68 1.39
CA GLU A 116 25.81 35.24 0.78
C GLU A 116 25.81 33.72 0.55
N LEU A 117 26.85 33.17 -0.06
CA LEU A 117 27.01 31.72 -0.25
C LEU A 117 27.01 30.96 1.08
N THR A 118 27.62 31.52 2.12
CA THR A 118 27.64 30.91 3.46
C THR A 118 26.24 30.91 4.09
N PHE A 119 25.44 31.95 3.85
CA PHE A 119 24.05 32.02 4.29
C PHE A 119 23.19 31.00 3.55
N GLN A 120 23.27 30.96 2.21
CA GLN A 120 22.55 30.00 1.38
C GLN A 120 22.88 28.55 1.75
N LEU A 121 24.16 28.23 1.96
CA LEU A 121 24.59 26.89 2.37
C LEU A 121 23.95 26.47 3.71
N ARG A 122 23.84 27.42 4.67
CA ARG A 122 23.21 27.16 5.97
C ARG A 122 21.70 26.94 5.82
N GLU A 123 21.03 27.77 5.03
CA GLU A 123 19.60 27.66 4.78
C GLU A 123 19.27 26.34 4.07
N GLU A 124 20.00 26.03 2.99
CA GLU A 124 19.82 24.80 2.23
C GLU A 124 20.06 23.57 3.11
N LYS A 125 21.10 23.58 3.95
CA LYS A 125 21.36 22.52 4.93
C LYS A 125 20.16 22.30 5.85
N ASN A 126 19.55 23.35 6.37
CA ASN A 126 18.37 23.24 7.23
C ASN A 126 17.15 22.71 6.46
N ASN A 127 16.97 23.14 5.21
CA ASN A 127 15.92 22.65 4.33
C ASN A 127 16.07 21.14 4.06
N VAL A 128 17.29 20.69 3.73
CA VAL A 128 17.61 19.26 3.54
C VAL A 128 17.30 18.46 4.79
N LEU A 129 17.70 18.94 5.98
CA LEU A 129 17.39 18.28 7.25
C LEU A 129 15.89 18.21 7.52
N SER A 130 15.12 19.24 7.15
CA SER A 130 13.66 19.23 7.28
C SER A 130 13.03 18.19 6.36
N LYS A 131 13.41 18.18 5.08
CA LYS A 131 12.93 17.20 4.10
C LYS A 131 13.31 15.76 4.47
N GLU A 132 14.47 15.55 5.07
CA GLU A 132 14.88 14.23 5.55
C GLU A 132 13.93 13.69 6.64
N LYS A 133 13.49 14.56 7.56
CA LYS A 133 12.49 14.18 8.58
C LYS A 133 11.14 13.84 7.95
N GLU A 134 10.70 14.62 6.97
CA GLU A 134 9.47 14.34 6.22
C GLU A 134 9.54 13.00 5.49
N ILE A 135 10.64 12.71 4.77
CA ILE A 135 10.85 11.44 4.08
C ILE A 135 10.81 10.27 5.07
N LYS A 136 11.42 10.40 6.26
CA LYS A 136 11.36 9.37 7.31
C LYS A 136 9.92 9.12 7.78
N ALA A 137 9.15 10.18 8.01
CA ALA A 137 7.74 10.07 8.39
C ALA A 137 6.89 9.42 7.29
N LEU A 138 7.08 9.84 6.03
CA LEU A 138 6.40 9.26 4.87
C LEU A 138 6.71 7.77 4.72
N LYS A 139 7.98 7.38 4.88
CA LYS A 139 8.40 5.98 4.80
C LYS A 139 7.75 5.11 5.89
N LEU A 140 7.56 5.65 7.09
CA LEU A 140 6.84 4.96 8.15
C LEU A 140 5.37 4.76 7.77
N ARG A 141 4.71 5.81 7.26
CA ARG A 141 3.31 5.75 6.85
C ARG A 141 3.08 4.73 5.72
N VAL A 142 3.97 4.68 4.72
CA VAL A 142 3.90 3.69 3.63
C VAL A 142 3.96 2.27 4.20
N ARG A 143 4.92 1.97 5.09
CA ARG A 143 5.00 0.63 5.72
C ARG A 143 3.74 0.28 6.51
N ASN A 144 3.16 1.23 7.24
CA ASN A 144 1.91 0.99 7.97
C ASN A 144 0.75 0.68 7.01
N GLN A 145 0.68 1.39 5.88
CA GLN A 145 -0.32 1.13 4.84
C GLN A 145 -0.12 -0.23 4.18
N ASP A 146 1.12 -0.64 3.92
CA ASP A 146 1.44 -1.95 3.35
C ASP A 146 0.97 -3.08 4.29
N VAL A 147 1.22 -2.95 5.59
CA VAL A 147 0.75 -3.91 6.61
C VAL A 147 -0.78 -3.94 6.69
N ALA A 148 -1.42 -2.78 6.72
CA ALA A 148 -2.88 -2.69 6.73
C ALA A 148 -3.49 -3.32 5.46
N GLY A 149 -2.88 -3.08 4.29
CA GLY A 149 -3.28 -3.68 3.02
C GLY A 149 -3.12 -5.20 3.02
N ALA A 150 -2.02 -5.72 3.58
CA ALA A 150 -1.80 -7.16 3.70
C ALA A 150 -2.84 -7.83 4.62
N LEU A 151 -3.19 -7.20 5.75
CA LEU A 151 -4.23 -7.69 6.65
C LEU A 151 -5.60 -7.70 5.98
N ALA A 152 -5.98 -6.61 5.30
CA ALA A 152 -7.23 -6.54 4.55
C ALA A 152 -7.29 -7.60 3.43
N ALA A 153 -6.18 -7.87 2.74
CA ALA A 153 -6.13 -8.92 1.73
C ALA A 153 -6.32 -10.32 2.34
N ALA A 154 -5.71 -10.60 3.48
CA ALA A 154 -5.86 -11.87 4.18
C ALA A 154 -7.30 -12.10 4.68
N GLU A 155 -7.95 -11.07 5.23
CA GLU A 155 -9.36 -11.12 5.65
C GLU A 155 -10.29 -11.39 4.46
N ASN A 156 -10.08 -10.71 3.33
CA ASN A 156 -10.86 -10.95 2.11
C ASN A 156 -10.71 -12.39 1.58
N LEU A 157 -9.51 -12.97 1.68
CA LEU A 157 -9.30 -14.38 1.31
C LEU A 157 -10.08 -15.32 2.24
N SER A 158 -10.02 -15.08 3.55
CA SER A 158 -10.76 -15.89 4.53
C SER A 158 -12.27 -15.79 4.34
N LEU A 159 -12.81 -14.60 4.04
CA LEU A 159 -14.23 -14.41 3.77
C LEU A 159 -14.68 -15.14 2.50
N ARG A 160 -13.84 -15.16 1.45
CA ARG A 160 -14.13 -15.91 0.23
C ARG A 160 -14.19 -17.41 0.46
N GLU A 161 -13.25 -17.95 1.25
CA GLU A 161 -13.24 -19.37 1.62
C GLU A 161 -14.50 -19.73 2.43
N GLN A 162 -14.91 -18.89 3.38
CA GLN A 162 -16.15 -19.10 4.12
C GLN A 162 -17.39 -19.03 3.22
N LEU A 163 -17.41 -18.12 2.25
CA LEU A 163 -18.51 -18.02 1.29
C LEU A 163 -18.62 -19.29 0.45
N GLU A 164 -17.50 -19.78 -0.08
CA GLU A 164 -17.43 -21.03 -0.85
C GLU A 164 -17.92 -22.23 -0.03
N GLN A 165 -17.49 -22.33 1.24
CA GLN A 165 -17.97 -23.37 2.15
C GLN A 165 -19.48 -23.29 2.37
N ARG A 166 -20.03 -22.08 2.55
CA ARG A 166 -21.47 -21.90 2.74
C ARG A 166 -22.27 -22.19 1.48
N GLU A 167 -21.72 -21.94 0.30
CA GLU A 167 -22.34 -22.32 -0.98
C GLU A 167 -22.42 -23.85 -1.12
N GLU A 168 -21.38 -24.59 -0.70
CA GLU A 168 -21.40 -26.05 -0.64
C GLU A 168 -22.47 -26.58 0.33
N GLU A 169 -22.52 -26.04 1.56
CA GLU A 169 -23.55 -26.40 2.55
C GLU A 169 -24.98 -26.17 2.01
N VAL A 170 -25.20 -25.08 1.28
CA VAL A 170 -26.50 -24.79 0.65
C VAL A 170 -26.84 -25.80 -0.46
N CYS A 171 -25.84 -26.29 -1.20
CA CYS A 171 -26.05 -27.33 -2.20
C CYS A 171 -26.46 -28.65 -1.54
N ASP A 172 -25.77 -29.07 -0.48
CA ASP A 172 -26.09 -30.29 0.27
C ASP A 172 -27.49 -30.24 0.88
N LEU A 173 -27.85 -29.12 1.51
CA LEU A 173 -29.18 -28.93 2.08
C LEU A 173 -30.28 -28.98 1.02
N ARG A 174 -30.02 -28.46 -0.18
CA ARG A 174 -30.96 -28.54 -1.30
C ARG A 174 -31.18 -29.98 -1.74
N CYS A 175 -30.09 -30.74 -1.92
CA CYS A 175 -30.16 -32.18 -2.23
C CYS A 175 -30.95 -32.95 -1.16
N ALA A 176 -30.71 -32.63 0.12
CA ALA A 176 -31.42 -33.26 1.23
C ALA A 176 -32.92 -32.91 1.23
N ALA A 177 -33.27 -31.66 0.96
CA ALA A 177 -34.67 -31.23 0.85
C ALA A 177 -35.40 -31.91 -0.31
N GLU A 178 -34.77 -31.98 -1.49
CA GLU A 178 -35.33 -32.70 -2.66
C GLU A 178 -35.54 -34.18 -2.37
N THR A 179 -34.58 -34.81 -1.67
CA THR A 179 -34.68 -36.22 -1.26
C THR A 179 -35.83 -36.43 -0.28
N PHE A 180 -35.97 -35.53 0.71
CA PHE A 180 -37.06 -35.58 1.68
C PHE A 180 -38.43 -35.44 1.02
N ASP A 181 -38.59 -34.52 0.06
CA ASP A 181 -39.84 -34.35 -0.67
C ASP A 181 -40.18 -35.59 -1.52
N ALA A 182 -39.18 -36.21 -2.16
CA ALA A 182 -39.37 -37.46 -2.89
C ALA A 182 -39.76 -38.63 -1.96
N GLU A 183 -39.15 -38.73 -0.78
CA GLU A 183 -39.52 -39.74 0.22
C GLU A 183 -40.93 -39.51 0.76
N LYS A 184 -41.28 -38.25 1.06
CA LYS A 184 -42.61 -37.86 1.53
C LYS A 184 -43.71 -38.20 0.53
N THR A 185 -43.50 -37.90 -0.75
CA THR A 185 -44.45 -38.24 -1.83
C THR A 185 -44.60 -39.76 -1.95
N MET A 186 -43.50 -40.51 -1.97
CA MET A 186 -43.53 -41.98 -2.00
C MET A 186 -44.29 -42.58 -0.81
N ALA A 187 -44.05 -42.08 0.40
CA ALA A 187 -44.75 -42.55 1.59
C ALA A 187 -46.24 -42.21 1.55
N THR A 188 -46.61 -41.03 1.04
CA THR A 188 -48.01 -40.62 0.91
C THR A 188 -48.74 -41.47 -0.14
N ASP A 189 -48.10 -41.73 -1.28
CA ASP A 189 -48.65 -42.55 -2.36
C ASP A 189 -48.74 -44.04 -2.00
N SER A 190 -47.88 -44.54 -1.09
CA SER A 190 -47.93 -45.94 -0.65
C SER A 190 -49.01 -46.23 0.38
N TRP A 191 -49.57 -45.21 1.03
CA TRP A 191 -50.64 -45.38 2.01
C TRP A 191 -51.98 -45.26 1.29
N ASP A 192 -52.61 -46.40 0.97
CA ASP A 192 -54.01 -46.44 0.55
C ASP A 192 -54.93 -46.08 1.72
N LEU A 193 -54.95 -44.79 2.05
CA LEU A 193 -55.75 -44.21 3.13
C LEU A 193 -57.23 -44.51 2.95
N GLU A 194 -57.72 -44.53 1.71
CA GLU A 194 -59.10 -44.88 1.38
C GLU A 194 -59.38 -46.35 1.70
N GLY A 195 -58.51 -47.26 1.26
CA GLY A 195 -58.60 -48.68 1.59
C GLY A 195 -58.51 -48.94 3.10
N ALA A 196 -57.58 -48.28 3.79
CA ALA A 196 -57.41 -48.40 5.24
C ALA A 196 -58.63 -47.87 6.01
N LEU A 197 -59.16 -46.70 5.62
CA LEU A 197 -60.36 -46.13 6.23
C LEU A 197 -61.59 -47.02 6.00
N LYS A 198 -61.75 -47.55 4.79
CA LYS A 198 -62.82 -48.49 4.46
C LYS A 198 -62.74 -49.76 5.30
N GLN A 199 -61.55 -50.33 5.48
CA GLN A 199 -61.34 -51.49 6.35
C GLN A 199 -61.66 -51.16 7.82
N TYR A 200 -61.24 -50.01 8.32
CA TYR A 200 -61.56 -49.55 9.67
C TYR A 200 -63.07 -49.42 9.89
N ASN A 201 -63.78 -48.77 8.98
CA ASN A 201 -65.24 -48.60 9.07
C ASN A 201 -65.97 -49.94 9.08
N MET A 202 -65.52 -50.90 8.26
CA MET A 202 -66.07 -52.26 8.24
C MET A 202 -65.85 -52.99 9.58
N VAL A 203 -64.65 -52.87 10.18
CA VAL A 203 -64.35 -53.44 11.50
C VAL A 203 -65.22 -52.80 12.58
N LYS A 204 -65.42 -51.47 12.54
CA LYS A 204 -66.23 -50.76 13.54
C LYS A 204 -67.72 -51.09 13.47
N ILE A 205 -68.27 -51.25 12.28
CA ILE A 205 -69.66 -51.70 12.10
C ILE A 205 -69.83 -53.12 12.65
N SER A 206 -68.95 -54.05 12.28
CA SER A 206 -69.02 -55.44 12.75
C SER A 206 -68.78 -55.59 14.26
N GLU A 207 -67.91 -54.76 14.85
CA GLU A 207 -67.71 -54.70 16.31
C GLU A 207 -69.00 -54.25 17.04
N ALA A 208 -69.68 -53.22 16.55
CA ALA A 208 -70.94 -52.74 17.13
C ALA A 208 -72.06 -53.78 17.04
N GLU A 209 -72.16 -54.47 15.90
CA GLU A 209 -73.10 -55.57 15.70
C GLU A 209 -72.86 -56.72 16.69
N PHE A 210 -71.60 -57.11 16.89
CA PHE A 210 -71.23 -58.16 17.85
C PHE A 210 -71.61 -57.80 19.29
N GLN A 211 -71.55 -56.52 19.65
CA GLN A 211 -71.93 -56.02 20.97
C GLN A 211 -73.45 -55.74 21.11
N GLY A 212 -74.24 -55.90 20.05
CA GLY A 212 -75.67 -55.58 20.03
C GLY A 212 -75.96 -54.07 20.14
N LEU A 213 -74.98 -53.24 19.79
CA LEU A 213 -75.10 -51.78 19.77
C LEU A 213 -75.58 -51.30 18.39
N PRO A 214 -76.26 -50.14 18.31
CA PRO A 214 -76.59 -49.54 17.02
C PRO A 214 -75.31 -49.22 16.23
N ALA A 215 -75.36 -49.42 14.91
CA ALA A 215 -74.21 -49.19 14.03
C ALA A 215 -73.74 -47.72 14.13
N PRO A 216 -72.43 -47.47 14.30
CA PRO A 216 -71.90 -46.12 14.32
C PRO A 216 -72.11 -45.44 12.97
N THR A 217 -72.69 -44.24 12.98
CA THR A 217 -72.86 -43.37 11.81
C THR A 217 -71.66 -42.43 11.68
N PHE A 218 -70.96 -42.52 10.55
CA PHE A 218 -69.76 -41.76 10.24
C PHE A 218 -70.03 -40.45 9.47
N GLU A 219 -71.26 -39.90 9.51
CA GLU A 219 -71.67 -38.73 8.71
C GLU A 219 -70.96 -37.40 9.08
N GLY A 220 -70.12 -37.38 10.12
CA GLY A 220 -69.30 -36.22 10.50
C GLY A 220 -67.79 -36.43 10.38
N GLU A 221 -67.36 -37.51 9.72
CA GLU A 221 -65.94 -37.91 9.71
C GLU A 221 -65.10 -37.06 8.75
N LEU A 222 -63.88 -36.74 9.18
CA LEU A 222 -62.92 -35.87 8.49
C LEU A 222 -62.74 -36.30 7.04
N SER A 223 -63.18 -35.45 6.10
CA SER A 223 -62.87 -35.65 4.68
C SER A 223 -61.36 -35.68 4.51
N ILE A 224 -60.83 -36.77 3.96
CA ILE A 224 -59.41 -36.87 3.62
C ILE A 224 -59.13 -35.70 2.68
N PRO A 225 -58.20 -34.78 3.01
CA PRO A 225 -57.85 -33.70 2.11
C PRO A 225 -57.29 -34.32 0.83
N SER A 226 -58.09 -34.29 -0.23
CA SER A 226 -57.69 -34.72 -1.58
C SER A 226 -56.50 -33.85 -1.98
N GLY A 227 -55.31 -34.43 -2.06
CA GLY A 227 -54.01 -33.74 -2.22
C GLY A 227 -53.78 -33.05 -3.57
N ALA A 228 -54.79 -32.39 -4.13
CA ALA A 228 -54.76 -31.70 -5.41
C ALA A 228 -54.93 -30.18 -5.24
N GLU A 229 -54.14 -29.56 -4.35
CA GLU A 229 -53.91 -28.12 -4.42
C GLU A 229 -52.40 -27.89 -4.54
N THR A 230 -51.93 -27.90 -5.79
CA THR A 230 -50.68 -27.29 -6.19
C THR A 230 -50.79 -25.79 -5.93
N GLU A 231 -50.37 -25.39 -4.72
CA GLU A 231 -50.17 -24.00 -4.33
C GLU A 231 -49.18 -23.35 -5.30
N LYS A 232 -49.72 -22.53 -6.18
CA LYS A 232 -48.99 -21.80 -7.21
C LYS A 232 -48.24 -20.67 -6.53
N THR A 233 -46.95 -20.87 -6.27
CA THR A 233 -46.02 -19.85 -5.79
C THR A 233 -46.17 -18.58 -6.63
N PRO A 234 -46.52 -17.41 -6.05
CA PRO A 234 -46.52 -16.15 -6.79
C PRO A 234 -45.07 -15.79 -7.15
N GLU A 235 -44.84 -15.49 -8.43
CA GLU A 235 -43.55 -15.05 -8.96
C GLU A 235 -43.02 -13.85 -8.15
N PRO A 236 -41.74 -13.82 -7.76
CA PRO A 236 -41.15 -12.65 -7.14
C PRO A 236 -41.07 -11.52 -8.18
N VAL A 237 -41.79 -10.43 -7.92
CA VAL A 237 -41.68 -9.18 -8.67
C VAL A 237 -40.23 -8.70 -8.58
N THR A 238 -39.53 -8.69 -9.71
CA THR A 238 -38.25 -8.01 -9.89
C THR A 238 -38.46 -6.51 -9.70
N ASP A 239 -38.11 -6.00 -8.52
CA ASP A 239 -37.97 -4.58 -8.25
C ASP A 239 -36.60 -4.13 -8.78
N ASP A 240 -36.62 -3.47 -9.94
CA ASP A 240 -35.46 -2.88 -10.60
C ASP A 240 -35.13 -1.53 -9.92
N PRO A 241 -33.89 -1.29 -9.46
CA PRO A 241 -33.55 -0.02 -8.82
C PRO A 241 -33.38 1.11 -9.87
N PRO A 242 -33.78 2.35 -9.55
CA PRO A 242 -33.60 3.48 -10.45
C PRO A 242 -32.12 3.81 -10.62
N ALA A 243 -31.68 3.88 -11.88
CA ALA A 243 -30.35 4.32 -12.25
C ALA A 243 -30.06 5.74 -11.71
N SER A 244 -28.91 5.92 -11.07
CA SER A 244 -28.28 7.22 -10.77
C SER A 244 -26.80 7.15 -11.13
#